data_AF-A0A918RB55-F1
#
_entry.id   AF-A0A918RB55-F1
#
_cell.length_a   1.000
_cell.length_b   1.000
_cell.length_c   1.000
_cell.angle_alpha   90.00
_cell.angle_beta   90.00
_cell.angle_gamma   90.00
#
_symmetry.space_group_name_H-M   'P 1'
#
loop_
_entity.id
_entity.type
_entity.pdbx_description
1 polymer ?
#
loop_
_entity_poly.entity_id
_entity_poly.type
_entity_poly.pdbx_seq_one_letter_code
_entity_poly.pdbx_strand_id
1 'polypeptide(L)' 'MCVMTAPDVFDQDPDDGLVVLLHAEPHPTRRAAARMAAGVCPSRAIAVHEPDHDGRTVT' A
#
# COMPACT_ATOMS: atom_id res chain seq x y z
N MET A 1 2.93 11.58 -2.33
CA MET A 1 3.34 11.55 -0.90
C MET A 1 3.33 10.12 -0.35
N CYS A 2 3.71 9.12 -1.13
CA CYS A 2 3.66 7.69 -0.76
C CYS A 2 4.95 7.23 -0.12
N VAL A 3 6.07 7.32 -0.84
CA VAL A 3 7.42 6.93 -0.37
C VAL A 3 7.81 7.69 0.89
N MET A 4 7.53 9.00 0.95
CA MET A 4 7.79 9.78 2.16
C MET A 4 6.95 9.34 3.37
N THR A 5 5.73 8.81 3.14
CA THR A 5 4.81 8.42 4.21
C THR A 5 5.03 6.97 4.66
N ALA A 6 5.43 6.10 3.74
CA ALA A 6 5.63 4.67 3.98
C ALA A 6 6.79 4.13 3.10
N PRO A 7 8.05 4.52 3.39
CA PRO A 7 9.22 4.16 2.57
C PRO A 7 9.50 2.66 2.58
N ASP A 8 9.09 1.97 3.65
CA ASP A 8 9.19 0.52 3.76
C ASP A 8 8.15 -0.25 2.93
N VAL A 9 7.23 0.44 2.24
CA VAL A 9 6.12 -0.17 1.48
C VAL A 9 6.10 0.31 0.03
N PHE A 10 6.53 1.54 -0.21
CA PHE A 10 6.59 2.14 -1.53
C PHE A 10 7.99 2.68 -1.81
N ASP A 11 8.40 2.57 -3.06
CA ASP A 11 9.56 3.26 -3.59
C ASP A 11 9.17 4.11 -4.81
N GLN A 12 10.09 4.91 -5.32
CA GLN A 12 9.94 5.55 -6.62
C GLN A 12 10.92 4.94 -7.61
N ASP A 13 10.42 4.63 -8.78
CA ASP A 13 11.24 4.28 -9.91
C ASP A 13 12.13 5.48 -10.29
N PRO A 14 13.45 5.32 -10.40
CA PRO A 14 14.36 6.42 -10.68
C PRO A 14 14.32 6.89 -12.14
N ASP A 15 13.83 6.07 -13.07
CA ASP A 15 13.83 6.36 -14.51
C ASP A 15 12.58 7.14 -14.92
N ASP A 16 11.40 6.73 -14.42
CA ASP A 16 10.12 7.36 -14.78
C ASP A 16 9.40 8.07 -13.62
N GLY A 17 9.91 7.97 -12.39
CA GLY A 17 9.36 8.64 -11.22
C GLY A 17 8.01 8.06 -10.77
N LEU A 18 7.62 6.88 -11.28
CA LEU A 18 6.40 6.21 -10.84
C LEU A 18 6.60 5.56 -9.48
N VAL A 19 5.50 5.43 -8.77
CA VAL A 19 5.48 4.77 -7.46
C VAL A 19 5.48 3.26 -7.67
N VAL A 20 6.42 2.58 -7.03
CA VAL A 20 6.52 1.12 -7.03
C VAL A 20 6.04 0.59 -5.67
N LEU A 21 5.26 -0.49 -5.69
CA LEU A 21 4.84 -1.21 -4.48
C LEU A 21 5.89 -2.28 -4.13
N LEU A 22 6.58 -2.10 -3.01
CA LEU A 22 7.59 -3.05 -2.53
C LEU A 22 6.97 -4.29 -1.87
N HIS A 23 5.90 -4.07 -1.10
CA HIS A 23 5.23 -5.11 -0.33
C HIS A 23 3.71 -4.96 -0.41
N ALA A 24 3.05 -5.87 -1.13
CA ALA A 24 1.59 -5.90 -1.21
C ALA A 24 0.93 -6.30 0.13
N GLU A 25 1.63 -7.12 0.92
CA GLU A 25 1.22 -7.51 2.26
C GLU A 25 2.27 -7.02 3.28
N PRO A 26 2.27 -5.72 3.60
CA PRO A 26 3.23 -5.19 4.53
C PRO A 26 2.99 -5.73 5.95
N HIS A 27 4.07 -5.87 6.72
CA HIS A 27 4.01 -6.26 8.13
C HIS A 27 2.96 -5.43 8.89
N PRO A 28 2.23 -6.00 9.88
CA PRO A 28 1.16 -5.29 10.58
C PRO A 28 1.52 -3.89 11.08
N THR A 29 2.76 -3.69 11.55
CA THR A 29 3.27 -2.38 12.00
C THR A 29 3.34 -1.31 10.90
N ARG A 30 3.43 -1.71 9.64
CA ARG A 30 3.52 -0.82 8.47
C ARG A 30 2.16 -0.54 7.81
N ARG A 31 1.11 -1.30 8.16
CA ARG A 31 -0.22 -1.17 7.56
C ARG A 31 -0.84 0.20 7.79
N ALA A 32 -0.62 0.81 8.95
CA ALA A 32 -1.11 2.16 9.24
C ALA A 32 -0.48 3.20 8.31
N ALA A 33 0.84 3.13 8.10
CA ALA A 33 1.54 4.01 7.17
C ALA A 33 1.07 3.82 5.72
N ALA A 34 0.85 2.57 5.29
CA ALA A 34 0.29 2.27 3.97
C ALA A 34 -1.12 2.86 3.76
N ARG A 35 -2.01 2.76 4.77
CA ARG A 35 -3.34 3.40 4.75
C ARG A 35 -3.24 4.92 4.70
N MET A 36 -2.33 5.52 5.46
CA MET A 36 -2.10 6.97 5.40
C MET A 36 -1.62 7.39 4.00
N ALA A 37 -0.64 6.70 3.43
CA ALA A 37 -0.13 6.96 2.08
C ALA A 37 -1.24 6.94 1.02
N ALA A 38 -2.18 6.00 1.12
CA ALA A 38 -3.35 5.96 0.25
C ALA A 38 -4.28 7.17 0.46
N GLY A 39 -4.56 7.55 1.71
CA GLY A 39 -5.42 8.68 2.05
C GLY A 39 -4.87 10.04 1.62
N VAL A 40 -3.55 10.23 1.62
CA VAL A 40 -2.89 11.47 1.19
C VAL A 40 -2.49 11.46 -0.30
N CYS A 41 -2.85 10.43 -1.06
CA CYS A 41 -2.48 10.31 -2.46
C CYS A 41 -3.34 11.24 -3.35
N PRO A 42 -2.76 12.30 -3.96
CA PRO A 42 -3.54 13.27 -4.73
C PRO A 42 -4.10 12.66 -6.03
N SER A 43 -3.38 11.71 -6.63
CA SER A 43 -3.80 11.01 -7.85
C SER A 43 -4.75 9.84 -7.57
N ARG A 44 -4.99 9.50 -6.31
CA ARG A 44 -5.81 8.33 -5.89
C ARG A 44 -5.33 7.00 -6.52
N ALA A 45 -4.03 6.89 -6.75
CA ALA A 45 -3.42 5.73 -7.41
C ALA A 45 -3.26 4.49 -6.50
N ILE A 46 -3.48 4.63 -5.19
CA ILE A 46 -3.24 3.58 -4.20
C ILE A 46 -4.57 3.09 -3.66
N ALA A 47 -4.81 1.78 -3.75
CA ALA A 47 -5.93 1.09 -3.11
C ALA A 47 -5.42 0.24 -1.94
N VAL A 48 -6.20 0.19 -0.86
CA VAL A 48 -5.95 -0.71 0.27
C VAL A 48 -7.15 -1.61 0.44
N HIS A 49 -6.91 -2.91 0.45
CA HIS A 49 -7.90 -3.93 0.70
C HIS A 49 -7.61 -4.58 2.05
N GLU A 50 -8.65 -4.85 2.83
CA GLU A 50 -8.49 -5.75 3.96
C GLU A 50 -8.39 -7.18 3.40
N PRO A 51 -7.53 -8.04 3.96
CA PRO A 51 -7.52 -9.43 3.57
C PRO A 51 -8.91 -10.00 3.77
N ASP A 52 -9.39 -10.75 2.78
CA ASP A 52 -10.66 -11.44 2.87
C ASP A 52 -10.64 -12.32 4.13
N HIS A 53 -11.53 -12.02 5.08
CA HIS A 53 -11.62 -12.72 6.36
C HIS A 53 -12.63 -13.87 6.31
N ASP A 54 -13.02 -14.26 5.11
CA ASP A 54 -14.13 -15.15 4.87
C ASP A 54 -13.54 -16.54 4.61
N GLY A 55 -13.31 -17.26 5.72
CA GLY A 55 -13.01 -18.69 5.70
C GLY A 55 -14.20 -19.52 5.22
N ARG A 56 -14.67 -19.31 4.00
CA ARG A 56 -15.78 -20.09 3.44
C ARG A 56 -15.31 -21.49 3.06
N THR A 57 -15.60 -22.45 3.93
CA THR A 57 -16.22 -23.67 3.41
C THR A 57 -17.70 -23.37 3.23
N VAL A 58 -18.10 -23.01 2.02
CA VAL A 58 -19.50 -23.08 1.61
C VAL A 58 -19.57 -24.07 0.45
N THR A 59 -20.16 -25.22 0.77
CA THR A 59 -20.53 -26.31 -0.15
C THR A 59 -21.46 -25.84 -1.25
#